data_AF-A0A6C0W538-F1
#
_entry.id   AF-A0A6C0W538-F1
#
_cell.length_a   1.000
_cell.length_b   1.000
_cell.length_c   1.000
_cell.angle_alpha   90.00
_cell.angle_beta   90.00
_cell.angle_gamma   90.00
#
_symmetry.space_group_name_H-M   'P 1'
#
loop_
_entity.id
_entity.type
_entity.pdbx_description
1 polymer ?
#
loop_
_entity_poly.entity_id
_entity_poly.type
_entity_poly.pdbx_seq_one_letter_code
_entity_poly.pdbx_strand_id
1 'polypeptide(L)'
;MKIKIKKTRITKMIIKTLVNNLIINKFRTPNEYKNSFSFAILLSYLNINVGNDAPIIAHYSSSILILSLIVLYSFTNIICYLSSIILLKFYKIGDKYPKLSRILSYFEKTTVIMIIIEVIIGYIVLLMIILFSFYILTNVS
;
A
#
# COMPACT_ATOMS: atom_id res chain seq x y z
N MET A 1 -51.28 16.96 35.64
CA MET A 1 -51.05 16.68 34.19
C MET A 1 -49.67 17.10 33.64
N LYS A 2 -48.65 17.45 34.46
CA LYS A 2 -47.31 17.88 33.98
C LYS A 2 -46.24 16.77 33.91
N ILE A 3 -46.46 15.63 34.59
CA ILE A 3 -45.44 14.59 34.78
C ILE A 3 -45.22 13.72 33.52
N LYS A 4 -46.28 13.48 32.72
CA LYS A 4 -46.18 12.66 31.49
C LYS A 4 -45.30 13.29 30.40
N ILE A 5 -45.27 14.62 30.30
CA ILE A 5 -44.57 15.36 29.22
C ILE A 5 -43.04 15.30 29.38
N LYS A 6 -42.54 15.20 30.62
CA LYS A 6 -41.09 15.15 30.89
C LYS A 6 -40.49 13.80 30.50
N LYS A 7 -41.24 12.71 30.67
CA LYS A 7 -40.82 11.32 30.37
C LYS A 7 -40.62 11.08 28.86
N THR A 8 -41.39 11.76 28.01
CA THR A 8 -41.28 11.69 26.54
C THR A 8 -40.06 12.42 25.96
N ARG A 9 -39.46 13.38 26.68
CA ARG A 9 -38.24 14.08 26.23
C ARG A 9 -36.98 13.26 26.53
N ILE A 10 -36.94 12.62 27.70
CA ILE A 10 -35.80 11.81 28.14
C ILE A 10 -35.65 10.57 27.25
N THR A 11 -36.75 9.92 26.90
CA THR A 11 -36.76 8.76 25.99
C THR A 11 -36.26 9.10 24.58
N LYS A 12 -36.66 10.26 24.03
CA LYS A 12 -36.16 10.72 22.72
C LYS A 12 -34.64 11.02 22.72
N MET A 13 -34.09 11.57 23.81
CA MET A 13 -32.64 11.78 23.91
C MET A 13 -31.89 10.45 23.96
N ILE A 14 -32.35 9.48 24.77
CA ILE A 14 -31.69 8.17 24.89
C ILE A 14 -31.69 7.43 23.55
N ILE A 15 -32.82 7.45 22.83
CA ILE A 15 -32.91 6.84 21.49
C ILE A 15 -31.96 7.54 20.51
N LYS A 16 -31.90 8.88 20.52
CA LYS A 16 -30.99 9.63 19.64
C LYS A 16 -29.52 9.31 19.93
N THR A 17 -29.14 9.18 21.20
CA THR A 17 -27.77 8.83 21.60
C THR A 17 -27.42 7.39 21.23
N LEU A 18 -28.36 6.45 21.37
CA LEU A 18 -28.19 5.05 20.96
C LEU A 18 -28.04 4.92 19.44
N VAL A 19 -28.89 5.60 18.67
CA VAL A 19 -28.80 5.60 17.20
C VAL A 19 -27.47 6.21 16.73
N ASN A 20 -27.02 7.30 17.37
CA ASN A 20 -25.74 7.92 17.00
C ASN A 20 -24.55 7.01 17.31
N ASN A 21 -24.54 6.32 18.46
CA ASN A 21 -23.47 5.37 18.80
C ASN A 21 -23.45 4.13 17.89
N LEU A 22 -24.62 3.64 17.45
CA LEU A 22 -24.70 2.52 16.50
C LEU A 22 -24.20 2.91 15.10
N ILE A 23 -24.49 4.14 14.65
CA ILE A 23 -24.00 4.66 13.37
C ILE A 23 -22.48 4.89 13.42
N ILE A 24 -21.97 5.47 14.52
CA ILE A 24 -20.53 5.75 14.69
C ILE A 24 -19.72 4.46 14.81
N ASN A 25 -20.26 3.42 15.45
CA ASN A 25 -19.57 2.12 15.55
C ASN A 25 -19.59 1.32 14.25
N LYS A 26 -20.53 1.57 13.33
CA LYS A 26 -20.55 0.90 12.01
C LYS A 26 -19.51 1.46 11.03
N PHE A 27 -19.00 2.67 11.27
CA PHE A 27 -17.92 3.29 10.47
C PHE A 27 -16.51 3.06 11.02
N ARG A 28 -16.38 2.31 12.13
CA ARG A 28 -15.10 1.90 12.69
C ARG A 28 -14.78 0.48 12.23
N THR A 29 -14.59 0.29 10.92
CA THR A 29 -13.87 -0.91 10.46
C THR A 29 -12.38 -0.75 10.79
N PRO A 30 -11.71 -1.81 11.25
CA PRO A 30 -10.29 -1.79 11.56
C PRO A 30 -9.52 -1.52 10.28
N ASN A 31 -8.32 -0.92 10.39
CA ASN A 31 -7.35 -0.75 9.32
C ASN A 31 -7.37 -1.94 8.33
N GLU A 32 -8.13 -1.80 7.24
CA GLU A 32 -8.02 -2.68 6.10
C GLU A 32 -6.73 -2.25 5.42
N TYR A 33 -5.64 -2.94 5.74
CA TYR A 33 -4.42 -2.90 4.98
C TYR A 33 -4.78 -3.24 3.53
N LYS A 34 -4.91 -2.20 2.71
CA LYS A 34 -5.04 -2.31 1.26
C LYS A 34 -3.72 -2.87 0.75
N ASN A 35 -3.59 -4.18 0.76
CA ASN A 35 -2.48 -4.85 0.10
C ASN A 35 -2.51 -4.44 -1.38
N SER A 36 -1.36 -4.07 -1.91
CA SER A 36 -1.15 -3.70 -3.31
C SER A 36 -1.39 -4.93 -4.20
N PHE A 37 -2.66 -5.16 -4.56
CA PHE A 37 -3.13 -6.29 -5.37
C PHE A 37 -2.40 -6.41 -6.73
N SER A 38 -1.91 -5.27 -7.24
CA SER A 38 -1.11 -5.17 -8.47
C SER A 38 0.16 -6.03 -8.45
N PHE A 39 0.86 -6.11 -7.31
CA PHE A 39 2.10 -6.89 -7.24
C PHE A 39 1.82 -8.40 -7.27
N ALA A 40 0.76 -8.85 -6.60
CA ALA A 40 0.35 -10.26 -6.61
C ALA A 40 -0.07 -10.72 -8.03
N ILE A 41 -0.74 -9.86 -8.80
CA ILE A 41 -1.07 -10.14 -10.21
C ILE A 41 0.21 -10.28 -11.05
N LEU A 42 1.17 -9.36 -10.89
CA LEU A 42 2.43 -9.40 -11.63
C LEU A 42 3.19 -10.72 -11.36
N LEU A 43 3.25 -11.14 -10.10
CA LEU A 43 3.84 -12.42 -9.71
C LEU A 43 3.09 -13.62 -10.29
N SER A 44 1.76 -13.57 -10.35
CA SER A 44 0.94 -14.65 -10.91
C SER A 44 1.12 -14.82 -12.42
N TYR A 45 1.43 -13.74 -13.17
CA TYR A 45 1.77 -13.82 -14.59
C TYR A 45 3.15 -14.41 -14.83
N LEU A 46 4.08 -14.12 -13.92
CA LEU A 46 5.43 -14.67 -13.90
C LEU A 46 5.36 -16.08 -13.30
N ASN A 47 4.83 -17.06 -14.03
CA ASN A 47 4.69 -18.46 -13.59
C ASN A 47 6.08 -19.13 -13.43
N ILE A 48 6.83 -18.72 -12.42
CA ILE A 48 8.16 -19.22 -12.06
C ILE A 48 7.96 -20.49 -11.25
N ASN A 49 7.63 -21.58 -11.93
CA ASN A 49 7.64 -22.90 -11.33
C ASN A 49 8.91 -23.62 -11.79
N VAL A 50 9.97 -23.49 -11.00
CA VAL A 50 11.20 -24.24 -11.23
C VAL A 50 11.00 -25.63 -10.63
N GLY A 51 10.92 -26.66 -11.48
CA GLY A 51 10.77 -28.04 -11.02
C GLY A 51 11.92 -28.46 -10.10
N ASN A 52 11.65 -29.34 -9.14
CA ASN A 52 12.63 -29.77 -8.12
C ASN A 52 13.88 -30.45 -8.69
N ASP A 53 13.85 -30.85 -9.97
CA ASP A 53 14.96 -31.49 -10.67
C ASP A 53 15.91 -30.48 -11.33
N ALA A 54 15.62 -29.18 -11.24
CA ALA A 54 16.43 -28.14 -11.85
C ALA A 54 17.75 -27.91 -11.08
N PRO A 55 18.82 -27.48 -11.77
CA PRO A 55 20.08 -27.18 -11.12
C PRO A 55 19.93 -26.07 -10.08
N ILE A 56 20.71 -26.13 -9.00
CA ILE A 56 20.69 -25.16 -7.87
C ILE A 56 20.80 -23.71 -8.37
N ILE A 57 21.61 -23.49 -9.42
CA ILE A 57 21.80 -22.18 -10.05
C ILE A 57 20.50 -21.64 -10.67
N ALA A 58 19.65 -22.51 -11.23
CA ALA A 58 18.36 -22.11 -11.80
C ALA A 58 17.37 -21.67 -10.70
N HIS A 59 17.26 -22.40 -9.59
CA HIS A 59 16.46 -22.01 -8.43
C HIS A 59 16.95 -20.69 -7.80
N TYR A 60 18.26 -20.49 -7.78
CA TYR A 60 18.88 -19.26 -7.29
C TYR A 60 18.57 -18.07 -8.19
N SER A 61 18.77 -18.23 -9.51
CA SER A 61 18.47 -17.20 -10.51
C SER A 61 17.00 -16.78 -10.49
N SER A 62 16.07 -17.74 -10.37
CA SER A 62 14.64 -17.43 -10.24
C SER A 62 14.30 -16.65 -8.97
N SER A 63 14.97 -16.97 -7.85
CA SER A 63 14.74 -16.27 -6.58
C SER A 63 15.27 -14.84 -6.62
N ILE A 64 16.45 -14.62 -7.21
CA ILE A 64 16.99 -13.28 -7.46
C ILE A 64 16.09 -12.50 -8.41
N LEU A 65 15.56 -13.14 -9.46
CA LEU A 65 14.66 -12.50 -10.41
C LEU A 65 13.43 -11.93 -9.69
N ILE A 66 12.78 -12.72 -8.83
CA ILE A 66 11.64 -12.28 -8.03
C ILE A 66 12.03 -11.10 -7.12
N LEU A 67 13.16 -11.21 -6.44
CA LEU A 67 13.62 -10.19 -5.50
C LEU A 67 13.98 -8.88 -6.23
N SER A 68 14.56 -8.96 -7.42
CA SER A 68 14.84 -7.82 -8.29
C SER A 68 13.55 -7.16 -8.80
N LEU A 69 12.52 -7.94 -9.11
CA LEU A 69 11.20 -7.43 -9.50
C LEU A 69 10.54 -6.66 -8.35
N ILE A 70 10.64 -7.14 -7.12
CA ILE A 70 10.13 -6.46 -5.92
C ILE A 70 10.80 -5.08 -5.79
N VAL A 71 12.12 -5.03 -5.91
CA VAL A 71 12.88 -3.78 -5.82
C VAL A 71 12.51 -2.83 -6.96
N LEU A 72 12.41 -3.32 -8.19
CA LEU A 72 11.99 -2.53 -9.35
C LEU A 72 10.58 -1.96 -9.18
N TYR A 73 9.66 -2.75 -8.65
CA TYR A 73 8.30 -2.30 -8.36
C TYR A 73 8.29 -1.20 -7.28
N SER A 74 9.11 -1.35 -6.22
CA SER A 74 9.27 -0.32 -5.19
C SER A 74 9.79 1.00 -5.77
N PHE A 75 10.82 0.96 -6.62
CA PHE A 75 11.31 2.16 -7.29
C PHE A 75 10.27 2.78 -8.23
N THR A 76 9.53 1.97 -8.98
CA THR A 76 8.46 2.45 -9.86
C THR A 76 7.36 3.16 -9.07
N ASN A 77 7.01 2.65 -7.89
CA ASN A 77 6.07 3.30 -6.98
C ASN A 77 6.57 4.69 -6.53
N ILE A 78 7.84 4.78 -6.12
CA ILE A 78 8.45 6.05 -5.69
C ILE A 78 8.47 7.07 -6.84
N ILE A 79 8.84 6.64 -8.06
CA ILE A 79 8.86 7.52 -9.24
C ILE A 79 7.44 8.00 -9.56
N CYS A 80 6.47 7.09 -9.62
CA CYS A 80 5.07 7.43 -9.89
C CYS A 80 4.51 8.43 -8.87
N TYR A 81 4.88 8.26 -7.61
CA TYR A 81 4.55 9.18 -6.53
C TYR A 81 5.15 10.57 -6.76
N LEU A 82 6.45 10.65 -7.01
CA LEU A 82 7.15 11.91 -7.21
C LEU A 82 6.63 12.65 -8.45
N SER A 83 6.38 11.92 -9.54
CA SER A 83 5.74 12.44 -10.75
C SER A 83 4.34 12.99 -10.45
N SER A 84 3.55 12.30 -9.62
CA SER A 84 2.21 12.76 -9.22
C SER A 84 2.25 14.08 -8.46
N ILE A 85 3.19 14.25 -7.51
CA ILE A 85 3.38 15.51 -6.79
C ILE A 85 3.76 16.64 -7.75
N ILE A 86 4.71 16.39 -8.66
CA ILE A 86 5.18 17.40 -9.61
C ILE A 86 4.02 17.84 -10.52
N LEU A 87 3.25 16.88 -11.05
CA LEU A 87 2.07 17.16 -11.88
C LEU A 87 1.02 18.00 -11.14
N LEU A 88 0.77 17.69 -9.86
CA LEU A 88 -0.19 18.42 -9.03
C LEU A 88 0.27 19.87 -8.79
N LYS A 89 1.57 20.06 -8.51
CA LYS A 89 2.17 21.37 -8.23
C LYS A 89 2.23 22.27 -9.46
N PHE A 90 2.58 21.74 -10.63
CA PHE A 90 2.81 22.55 -11.83
C PHE A 90 1.56 22.79 -12.68
N TYR A 91 0.62 21.83 -12.73
CA TYR A 91 -0.44 21.88 -13.74
C TYR A 91 -1.84 22.25 -13.22
N LYS A 92 -2.04 22.50 -11.91
CA LYS A 92 -3.38 22.73 -11.30
C LYS A 92 -4.45 21.77 -11.87
N ILE A 93 -4.08 20.49 -12.05
CA ILE A 93 -4.90 19.48 -12.75
C ILE A 93 -6.23 19.24 -12.03
N GLY A 94 -6.29 19.59 -10.74
CA GLY A 94 -7.49 19.53 -9.91
C GLY A 94 -8.73 20.17 -10.56
N ASP A 95 -8.57 21.30 -11.24
CA ASP A 95 -9.70 22.02 -11.87
C ASP A 95 -10.09 21.46 -13.24
N LYS A 96 -9.14 20.89 -13.99
CA LYS A 96 -9.37 20.46 -15.38
C LYS A 96 -9.85 19.02 -15.50
N TYR A 97 -9.48 18.14 -14.56
CA TYR A 97 -9.84 16.71 -14.59
C TYR A 97 -10.24 16.18 -13.21
N PRO A 98 -11.53 16.23 -12.84
CA PRO A 98 -12.01 15.84 -11.51
C PRO A 98 -11.82 14.34 -11.19
N LYS A 99 -11.77 13.47 -12.21
CA LYS A 99 -11.47 12.04 -12.02
C LYS A 99 -10.01 11.80 -11.64
N LEU A 100 -9.09 12.55 -12.24
CA LEU A 100 -7.65 12.45 -11.94
C LEU A 100 -7.33 13.10 -10.59
N SER A 101 -8.01 14.21 -10.25
CA SER A 101 -7.97 14.84 -8.93
C SER A 101 -8.19 13.84 -7.79
N ARG A 102 -9.16 12.92 -7.93
CA ARG A 102 -9.43 11.91 -6.90
C ARG A 102 -8.27 10.93 -6.70
N ILE A 103 -7.61 10.50 -7.77
CA ILE A 103 -6.41 9.65 -7.72
C ILE A 103 -5.25 10.43 -7.11
N LEU A 104 -5.05 11.68 -7.53
CA LEU A 104 -3.98 12.55 -7.03
C LEU A 104 -4.15 12.89 -5.54
N SER A 105 -5.39 13.07 -5.06
CA SER A 105 -5.69 13.29 -3.63
C SER A 105 -5.35 12.10 -2.73
N TYR A 106 -5.26 10.89 -3.29
CA TYR A 106 -4.78 9.72 -2.55
C TYR A 106 -3.29 9.86 -2.28
N PHE A 107 -2.53 10.31 -3.28
CA PHE A 107 -1.09 10.54 -3.16
C PHE A 107 -0.76 11.76 -2.30
N GLU A 108 -1.57 12.80 -2.30
CA GLU A 108 -1.40 13.98 -1.44
C GLU A 108 -1.51 13.64 0.07
N LYS A 109 -2.25 12.58 0.42
CA LYS A 109 -2.39 12.12 1.81
C LYS A 109 -1.23 11.24 2.28
N THR A 110 -0.42 10.72 1.35
CA THR A 110 0.76 9.95 1.72
C THR A 110 1.80 10.91 2.27
N THR A 111 2.26 10.65 3.49
CA THR A 111 3.27 11.50 4.12
C THR A 111 4.62 11.30 3.44
N VAL A 112 5.40 12.38 3.30
CA VAL A 112 6.78 12.31 2.78
C VAL A 112 7.62 11.29 3.54
N ILE A 113 7.31 11.09 4.83
CA ILE A 113 7.92 10.08 5.70
C ILE A 113 7.73 8.66 5.16
N MET A 114 6.55 8.30 4.64
CA MET A 114 6.31 6.96 4.07
C MET A 114 7.18 6.69 2.85
N ILE A 115 7.42 7.71 2.01
CA ILE A 115 8.29 7.59 0.84
C ILE A 115 9.73 7.35 1.27
N ILE A 116 10.20 8.10 2.28
CA ILE A 116 11.55 7.95 2.81
C ILE A 116 11.74 6.53 3.36
N ILE A 117 10.73 5.99 4.06
CA ILE A 117 10.74 4.61 4.54
C ILE A 117 10.81 3.61 3.38
N GLU A 118 10.00 3.77 2.33
CA GLU A 118 10.04 2.90 1.15
C GLU A 118 11.41 2.93 0.45
N VAL A 119 12.02 4.12 0.31
CA VAL A 119 13.37 4.27 -0.27
C VAL A 119 14.41 3.53 0.57
N ILE A 120 14.38 3.69 1.89
CA ILE A 120 15.31 3.02 2.81
C ILE A 120 15.14 1.50 2.71
N ILE A 121 13.91 1.00 2.76
CA ILE A 121 13.63 -0.43 2.65
C ILE A 121 14.12 -0.98 1.30
N GLY A 122 13.81 -0.29 0.20
CA GLY A 122 14.25 -0.69 -1.15
C GLY A 122 15.77 -0.77 -1.25
N TYR A 123 16.48 0.19 -0.65
CA TYR A 123 17.94 0.20 -0.63
C TYR A 123 18.53 -0.93 0.23
N ILE A 124 17.93 -1.23 1.39
CA ILE A 124 18.35 -2.36 2.24
C ILE A 124 18.18 -3.68 1.49
N VAL A 125 17.04 -3.88 0.82
CA VAL A 125 16.80 -5.10 0.04
C VAL A 125 17.81 -5.22 -1.11
N LEU A 126 18.12 -4.13 -1.81
CA LEU A 126 19.15 -4.11 -2.85
C LEU A 126 20.53 -4.52 -2.30
N LEU A 127 20.94 -3.98 -1.16
CA LEU A 127 22.20 -4.35 -0.51
C LEU A 127 22.23 -5.83 -0.15
N MET A 128 21.13 -6.38 0.38
CA MET A 128 21.02 -7.80 0.68
C MET A 128 21.19 -8.66 -0.57
N ILE A 129 20.55 -8.29 -1.70
CA ILE A 129 20.73 -9.00 -2.98
C ILE A 129 22.20 -9.05 -3.39
N ILE A 130 22.91 -7.91 -3.29
CA ILE A 130 24.32 -7.82 -3.68
C ILE A 130 25.19 -8.70 -2.78
N LEU A 131 24.98 -8.65 -1.46
CA LEU A 131 25.72 -9.46 -0.49
C LEU A 131 25.47 -10.97 -0.71
N PHE A 132 24.22 -11.37 -0.93
CA PHE A 132 23.88 -12.76 -1.25
C PHE A 132 24.51 -13.23 -2.56
N SER A 133 24.52 -12.37 -3.59
CA SER A 133 25.15 -12.66 -4.88
C SER A 133 26.65 -12.86 -4.74
N PHE A 134 27.31 -12.02 -3.95
CA PHE A 134 28.73 -12.14 -3.67
C PHE A 134 29.06 -13.40 -2.86
N TYR A 135 28.24 -13.73 -1.86
CA TYR A 135 28.39 -14.93 -1.03
C TYR A 135 28.28 -16.22 -1.86
N ILE A 136 27.27 -16.32 -2.74
CA ILE A 136 27.10 -17.50 -3.60
C ILE A 136 28.31 -17.64 -4.54
N LEU A 137 28.72 -16.54 -5.19
CA LEU A 137 29.85 -16.56 -6.12
C LEU A 137 31.13 -17.09 -5.46
N THR A 138 31.39 -16.66 -4.21
CA THR A 138 32.59 -17.04 -3.47
C THR A 138 32.57 -18.48 -2.94
N ASN A 139 31.38 -19.03 -2.63
CA ASN A 139 31.26 -20.41 -2.14
C ASN A 139 31.13 -21.45 -3.25
N VAL A 140 30.78 -21.03 -4.47
CA VAL A 140 30.66 -21.90 -5.64
C VAL A 140 31.99 -22.03 -6.41
N SER A 141 32.90 -21.06 -6.27
CA SER A 141 34.28 -21.10 -6.78
C SER A 141 35.21 -21.89 -5.88
#